data_AF-B3N3L8-F1
#
_entry.id   AF-B3N3L8-F1
#
_cell.length_a   1.000
_cell.length_b   1.000
_cell.length_c   1.000
_cell.angle_alpha   90.00
_cell.angle_beta   90.00
_cell.angle_gamma   90.00
#
_symmetry.space_group_name_H-M   'P 1'
#
loop_
_entity.id
_entity.type
_entity.pdbx_description
1 polymer ?
#
loop_
_entity_poly.entity_id
_entity_poly.type
_entity_poly.pdbx_seq_one_letter_code
_entity_poly.pdbx_strand_id
1 'polypeptide(L)'
;MEELQKAGVFIDEIYTVRVEHPNFSSSKIMFKQECYNYNKAFTIFKKFVFNYCNISKIFAKDVDKEKLRAIGTQNQLKTVFIQRQSKQQVYQYEIFEQTIELERLKAELQFLQRIETEQHEIINSFFVNQY
;
A
#
# COMPACT_ATOMS: atom_id res chain seq x y z
N MET A 1 70.92 3.45 42.10
CA MET A 1 69.73 3.50 41.23
C MET A 1 69.52 2.18 40.48
N GLU A 2 70.54 1.59 39.86
CA GLU A 2 70.43 0.27 39.20
C GLU A 2 70.06 -0.89 40.15
N GLU A 3 70.56 -0.91 41.39
CA GLU A 3 70.21 -1.97 42.36
C GLU A 3 68.73 -1.90 42.79
N LEU A 4 68.17 -0.70 42.92
CA LEU A 4 66.75 -0.47 43.20
C LEU A 4 65.88 -0.92 42.02
N GLN A 5 66.28 -0.59 40.80
CA GLN A 5 65.59 -1.04 39.58
C GLN A 5 65.63 -2.57 39.42
N LYS A 6 66.76 -3.21 39.75
CA LYS A 6 66.87 -4.69 39.80
C LYS A 6 65.94 -5.33 40.83
N ALA A 7 65.65 -4.61 41.92
CA ALA A 7 64.67 -5.01 42.93
C ALA A 7 63.21 -4.64 42.58
N GLY A 8 62.96 -4.06 41.39
CA GLY A 8 61.63 -3.64 40.95
C GLY A 8 61.14 -2.33 41.58
N VAL A 9 62.05 -1.54 42.17
CA VAL A 9 61.75 -0.27 42.84
C VAL A 9 62.25 0.89 41.99
N PHE A 10 61.35 1.80 41.68
CA PHE A 10 61.57 2.97 40.84
C PHE A 10 61.36 4.24 41.66
N ILE A 11 62.05 5.32 41.31
CA ILE A 11 61.84 6.65 41.89
C ILE A 11 61.26 7.52 40.78
N ASP A 12 60.17 8.23 41.06
CA ASP A 12 59.52 9.10 40.07
C ASP A 12 60.07 10.53 40.06
N GLU A 13 59.52 11.36 39.17
CA GLU A 13 59.94 12.75 38.93
C GLU A 13 59.79 13.67 40.16
N ILE A 14 59.05 13.25 41.18
CA ILE A 14 58.86 13.97 42.46
C ILE A 14 59.55 13.28 43.64
N TYR A 15 60.53 12.40 43.37
CA TYR A 15 61.33 11.67 44.35
C TYR A 15 60.54 10.71 45.26
N THR A 16 59.36 10.26 44.85
CA THR A 16 58.63 9.21 45.57
C THR A 16 59.00 7.80 45.08
N VAL A 17 59.14 6.89 46.04
CA VAL A 17 59.42 5.47 45.80
C VAL A 17 58.17 4.79 45.27
N ARG A 18 58.29 4.10 44.13
CA ARG A 18 57.23 3.36 43.45
C ARG A 18 57.68 1.94 43.14
N VAL A 19 56.74 1.00 43.13
CA VAL A 19 56.97 -0.41 42.77
C VAL A 19 56.63 -0.67 41.29
N GLU A 20 56.08 0.33 40.60
CA GLU A 20 55.74 0.29 39.17
C GLU A 20 56.48 1.44 38.48
N HIS A 21 57.08 1.15 37.31
CA HIS A 21 57.85 2.16 36.60
C HIS A 21 56.90 3.29 36.12
N PRO A 22 57.22 4.58 36.38
CA PRO A 22 56.30 5.72 36.22
C PRO A 22 55.62 5.81 34.84
N ASN A 23 56.37 5.52 33.76
CA ASN A 23 55.83 5.52 32.39
C ASN A 23 54.70 4.49 32.16
N PHE A 24 54.70 3.35 32.86
CA PHE A 24 53.63 2.35 32.72
C PHE A 24 52.40 2.73 33.52
N SER A 25 52.56 3.44 34.64
CA SER A 25 51.43 3.90 35.47
C SER A 25 50.54 4.89 34.71
N SER A 26 51.11 5.84 33.97
CA SER A 26 50.35 6.82 33.19
C SER A 26 49.65 6.17 31.98
N SER A 27 50.37 5.33 31.23
CA SER A 27 49.79 4.57 30.10
C SER A 27 48.65 3.65 30.53
N LYS A 28 48.76 3.00 31.70
CA LYS A 28 47.70 2.13 32.25
C LYS A 28 46.44 2.90 32.63
N ILE A 29 46.58 4.10 33.19
CA ILE A 29 45.44 4.99 33.49
C ILE A 29 44.76 5.44 32.19
N MET A 30 45.54 5.87 31.20
CA MET A 30 45.01 6.28 29.89
C MET A 30 44.27 5.13 29.19
N PHE A 31 44.88 3.93 29.17
CA PHE A 31 44.24 2.74 28.61
C PHE A 31 42.93 2.40 29.32
N LYS A 32 42.89 2.48 30.65
CA LYS A 32 41.65 2.26 31.43
C LYS A 32 40.56 3.28 31.05
N GLN A 33 40.94 4.55 30.87
CA GLN A 33 40.02 5.62 30.43
C GLN A 33 39.48 5.33 29.03
N GLU A 34 40.35 4.89 28.11
CA GLU A 34 39.97 4.54 26.74
C GLU A 34 39.01 3.36 26.69
N CYS A 35 39.28 2.29 27.46
CA CYS A 35 38.36 1.16 27.60
C CYS A 35 36.99 1.59 28.14
N TYR A 36 36.96 2.52 29.11
CA TYR A 36 35.71 3.06 29.64
C TYR A 36 34.92 3.84 28.58
N ASN A 37 35.60 4.70 27.83
CA ASN A 37 35.01 5.47 26.74
C ASN A 37 34.48 4.56 25.63
N TYR A 38 35.26 3.54 25.25
CA TYR A 38 34.85 2.53 24.29
C TYR A 38 33.59 1.81 24.75
N ASN A 39 33.55 1.33 26.00
CA ASN A 39 32.39 0.62 26.52
C ASN A 39 31.13 1.51 26.55
N LYS A 40 31.29 2.79 26.89
CA LYS A 40 30.20 3.78 26.83
C LYS A 40 29.69 3.96 25.40
N ALA A 41 30.58 4.16 24.43
CA ALA A 41 30.23 4.30 23.02
C ALA A 41 29.54 3.02 22.49
N PHE A 42 30.06 1.85 22.84
CA PHE A 42 29.52 0.56 22.46
C PHE A 42 28.12 0.31 23.03
N THR A 43 27.87 0.75 24.26
CA THR A 43 26.54 0.68 24.88
C THR A 43 25.52 1.55 24.14
N ILE A 44 25.92 2.77 23.76
CA ILE A 44 25.07 3.67 22.95
C ILE A 44 24.78 3.04 21.58
N PHE A 45 25.80 2.50 20.92
CA PHE A 45 25.65 1.83 19.63
C PHE A 45 24.68 0.65 19.71
N LYS A 46 24.82 -0.22 20.74
CA LYS A 46 23.88 -1.32 20.98
C LYS A 46 22.44 -0.84 21.09
N LYS A 47 22.20 0.24 21.85
CA LYS A 47 20.87 0.83 22.00
C LYS A 47 20.33 1.36 20.67
N PHE A 48 21.18 2.01 19.88
CA PHE A 48 20.80 2.51 18.56
C PHE A 48 20.40 1.38 17.61
N VAL A 49 21.23 0.32 17.50
CA VAL A 49 20.93 -0.84 16.65
C VAL A 49 19.63 -1.51 17.08
N PHE A 50 19.42 -1.71 18.39
CA PHE A 50 18.18 -2.29 18.90
C PHE A 50 16.95 -1.46 18.51
N ASN A 51 17.03 -0.14 18.70
CA ASN A 51 15.95 0.77 18.32
C ASN A 51 15.70 0.75 16.81
N TYR A 52 16.75 0.76 16.00
CA TYR A 52 16.66 0.69 14.55
C TYR A 52 15.99 -0.61 14.09
N CYS A 53 16.39 -1.76 14.64
CA CYS A 53 15.75 -3.05 14.36
C CYS A 53 14.27 -3.04 14.72
N ASN A 54 13.88 -2.42 15.82
CA ASN A 54 12.47 -2.32 16.22
C ASN A 54 11.67 -1.45 15.25
N ILE A 55 12.19 -0.27 14.88
CA ILE A 55 11.55 0.61 13.91
C ILE A 55 11.42 -0.09 12.56
N SER A 56 12.48 -0.75 12.10
CA SER A 56 12.48 -1.50 10.84
C SER A 56 11.42 -2.61 10.82
N LYS A 57 11.25 -3.34 11.93
CA LYS A 57 10.19 -4.36 12.06
C LYS A 57 8.78 -3.77 12.00
N ILE A 58 8.56 -2.61 12.65
CA ILE A 58 7.25 -1.93 12.62
C ILE A 58 6.98 -1.44 11.19
N PHE A 59 7.95 -0.78 10.58
CA PHE A 59 7.84 -0.28 9.21
C PHE A 59 7.53 -1.39 8.21
N ALA A 60 8.20 -2.55 8.31
CA ALA A 60 7.91 -3.70 7.46
C ALA A 60 6.44 -4.17 7.58
N LYS A 61 5.90 -4.23 8.81
CA LYS A 61 4.49 -4.58 9.04
C LYS A 61 3.53 -3.56 8.44
N ASP A 62 3.85 -2.27 8.56
CA ASP A 62 3.01 -1.21 8.01
C ASP A 62 2.99 -1.23 6.48
N VAL A 63 4.15 -1.48 5.85
CA VAL A 63 4.26 -1.67 4.40
C VAL A 63 3.43 -2.85 3.92
N ASP A 64 3.52 -4.00 4.59
CA ASP A 64 2.73 -5.18 4.22
C ASP A 64 1.22 -4.93 4.37
N LYS A 65 0.82 -4.25 5.44
CA LYS A 65 -0.58 -3.86 5.67
C LYS A 65 -1.10 -2.95 4.56
N GLU A 66 -0.34 -1.92 4.20
CA GLU A 66 -0.74 -0.99 3.14
C GLU A 66 -0.74 -1.64 1.76
N LYS A 67 0.19 -2.56 1.49
CA LYS A 67 0.20 -3.37 0.27
C LYS A 67 -1.08 -4.20 0.14
N LEU A 68 -1.47 -4.90 1.22
CA LEU A 68 -2.71 -5.66 1.24
C LEU A 68 -3.94 -4.77 1.06
N ARG A 69 -3.95 -3.59 1.70
CA ARG A 69 -5.03 -2.61 1.53
C ARG A 69 -5.15 -2.13 0.08
N ALA A 70 -4.03 -1.80 -0.55
CA ALA A 70 -4.00 -1.36 -1.95
C ALA A 70 -4.50 -2.45 -2.91
N ILE A 71 -4.05 -3.70 -2.72
CA ILE A 71 -4.54 -4.85 -3.50
C ILE A 71 -6.05 -5.05 -3.30
N GLY A 72 -6.53 -4.95 -2.06
CA GLY A 72 -7.95 -5.05 -1.73
C GLY A 72 -8.79 -4.00 -2.47
N THR A 73 -8.39 -2.73 -2.40
CA THR A 73 -9.06 -1.64 -3.12
C THR A 73 -9.04 -1.85 -4.63
N GLN A 74 -7.89 -2.27 -5.20
CA GLN A 74 -7.78 -2.53 -6.63
C GLN A 74 -8.72 -3.65 -7.08
N ASN A 75 -8.82 -4.73 -6.31
CA ASN A 75 -9.73 -5.83 -6.60
C ASN A 75 -11.20 -5.39 -6.55
N GLN A 76 -11.58 -4.60 -5.54
CA GLN A 76 -12.93 -4.04 -5.45
C GLN A 76 -13.27 -3.17 -6.66
N LEU A 77 -12.35 -2.28 -7.06
CA LEU A 77 -12.53 -1.43 -8.25
C LEU A 77 -12.70 -2.28 -9.52
N LYS A 78 -11.89 -3.33 -9.69
CA LYS A 78 -11.99 -4.25 -10.82
C LYS A 78 -13.34 -4.97 -10.84
N THR A 79 -13.82 -5.46 -9.70
CA THR A 79 -15.15 -6.09 -9.59
C THR A 79 -16.27 -5.12 -9.92
N VAL A 80 -16.24 -3.90 -9.38
CA VAL A 80 -17.25 -2.86 -9.68
C VAL A 80 -17.26 -2.52 -11.17
N PHE A 81 -16.08 -2.41 -11.79
CA PHE A 81 -15.95 -2.17 -13.22
C PHE A 81 -16.60 -3.30 -14.05
N ILE A 82 -16.28 -4.56 -13.75
CA ILE A 82 -16.85 -5.72 -14.45
C ILE A 82 -18.38 -5.77 -14.28
N GLN A 83 -18.88 -5.55 -13.06
CA GLN A 83 -20.32 -5.51 -12.78
C GLN A 83 -21.01 -4.39 -13.56
N ARG A 84 -20.40 -3.20 -13.61
CA ARG A 84 -20.94 -2.06 -14.35
C ARG A 84 -20.98 -2.34 -15.85
N GLN A 85 -19.92 -2.93 -16.41
CA GLN A 85 -19.85 -3.30 -17.82
C GLN A 85 -20.91 -4.35 -18.17
N SER A 86 -21.06 -5.39 -17.36
CA SER A 86 -22.08 -6.42 -17.55
C SER A 86 -23.50 -5.83 -17.49
N LYS A 87 -23.79 -4.97 -16.51
CA LYS A 87 -25.10 -4.27 -16.44
C LYS A 87 -25.36 -3.42 -17.67
N GLN A 88 -24.35 -2.70 -18.15
CA GLN A 88 -24.49 -1.87 -19.35
C GLN A 88 -24.82 -2.72 -20.58
N GLN A 89 -24.20 -3.90 -20.74
CA GLN A 89 -24.54 -4.83 -21.81
C GLN A 89 -25.99 -5.32 -21.69
N VAL A 90 -26.42 -5.73 -20.49
CA VAL A 90 -27.81 -6.15 -20.24
C VAL A 90 -28.79 -5.06 -20.64
N TYR A 91 -28.57 -3.81 -20.19
CA TYR A 91 -29.45 -2.69 -20.57
C TYR A 91 -29.46 -2.42 -22.07
N GLN A 92 -28.33 -2.58 -22.76
CA GLN A 92 -28.27 -2.43 -24.22
C GLN A 92 -29.09 -3.50 -24.93
N TYR A 93 -29.05 -4.75 -24.46
CA TYR A 93 -29.89 -5.83 -25.00
C TYR A 93 -31.37 -5.56 -24.74
N GLU A 94 -31.75 -5.18 -23.53
CA GLU A 94 -33.15 -4.86 -23.18
C GLU A 94 -33.69 -3.69 -24.02
N ILE A 95 -32.91 -2.62 -24.18
CA ILE A 95 -33.27 -1.48 -25.04
C ILE A 95 -33.47 -1.95 -26.48
N PHE A 96 -32.58 -2.80 -26.99
CA PHE A 96 -32.66 -3.32 -28.35
C PHE A 96 -33.92 -4.17 -28.56
N GLU A 97 -34.22 -5.10 -27.66
CA GLU A 97 -35.42 -5.93 -27.71
C GLU A 97 -36.70 -5.08 -27.67
N GLN A 98 -36.79 -4.13 -26.75
CA GLN A 98 -37.94 -3.22 -26.65
C GLN A 98 -38.09 -2.35 -27.89
N THR A 99 -36.99 -1.90 -28.48
CA THR A 99 -37.02 -1.11 -29.72
C THR A 99 -37.55 -1.92 -30.88
N ILE A 100 -37.13 -3.18 -31.04
CA ILE A 100 -37.66 -4.07 -32.08
C ILE A 100 -39.16 -4.31 -31.89
N GLU A 101 -39.59 -4.62 -30.68
CA GLU A 101 -41.01 -4.88 -30.41
C GLU A 101 -41.87 -3.64 -30.66
N LEU A 102 -41.36 -2.44 -30.30
CA LEU A 102 -42.04 -1.19 -30.61
C LEU A 102 -42.18 -0.98 -32.12
N GLU A 103 -41.14 -1.22 -32.91
CA GLU A 103 -41.21 -1.10 -34.37
C GLU A 103 -42.18 -2.13 -34.98
N ARG A 104 -42.21 -3.36 -34.45
CA ARG A 104 -43.20 -4.38 -34.83
C ARG A 104 -44.64 -3.89 -34.59
N LEU A 105 -44.91 -3.37 -33.39
CA LEU A 105 -46.24 -2.87 -33.01
C LEU A 105 -46.66 -1.65 -33.84
N LYS A 106 -45.72 -0.74 -34.16
CA LYS A 106 -45.99 0.39 -35.06
C LYS A 106 -46.40 -0.08 -36.46
N ALA A 107 -45.69 -1.06 -37.02
CA ALA A 107 -46.01 -1.61 -38.32
C ALA A 107 -47.39 -2.30 -38.32
N GLU A 108 -47.70 -3.05 -37.26
CA GLU A 108 -49.00 -3.69 -37.08
C GLU A 108 -50.14 -2.66 -36.98
N LEU A 109 -49.94 -1.58 -36.20
CA LEU A 109 -50.90 -0.48 -36.10
C LEU A 109 -51.17 0.18 -37.46
N GLN A 110 -50.12 0.50 -38.21
CA GLN A 110 -50.24 1.10 -39.55
C GLN A 110 -51.03 0.19 -40.50
N PHE A 111 -50.80 -1.12 -40.44
CA PHE A 111 -51.51 -2.09 -41.24
C PHE A 111 -53.01 -2.13 -40.89
N LEU A 112 -53.34 -2.16 -39.59
CA LEU A 112 -54.73 -2.16 -39.12
C LEU A 112 -55.48 -0.87 -39.48
N GLN A 113 -54.83 0.29 -39.36
CA GLN A 113 -55.42 1.58 -39.77
C GLN A 113 -55.75 1.62 -41.27
N ARG A 114 -54.91 0.99 -42.10
CA ARG A 114 -55.19 0.86 -43.53
C ARG A 114 -56.42 0.00 -43.78
N ILE A 115 -56.52 -1.16 -43.13
CA ILE A 115 -57.70 -2.04 -43.23
C ILE A 115 -58.97 -1.30 -42.77
N GLU A 116 -58.91 -0.59 -41.65
CA GLU A 116 -60.04 0.19 -41.12
C GLU A 116 -60.51 1.26 -42.13
N THR A 117 -59.56 1.92 -42.79
CA THR A 117 -59.85 2.92 -43.84
C THR A 117 -60.53 2.25 -45.04
N GLU A 118 -59.98 1.14 -45.54
CA GLU A 118 -60.55 0.36 -46.64
C GLU A 118 -61.98 -0.13 -46.30
N GLN A 119 -62.21 -0.58 -45.07
CA GLN A 119 -63.54 -0.98 -44.60
C GLN A 119 -64.53 0.20 -44.58
N HIS A 120 -64.11 1.38 -44.10
CA HIS A 120 -64.94 2.58 -44.12
C HIS A 120 -65.30 2.99 -45.56
N GLU A 121 -64.36 2.93 -46.49
CA GLU A 121 -64.61 3.21 -47.91
C GLU A 121 -65.64 2.24 -48.51
N ILE A 122 -65.50 0.94 -48.24
CA ILE A 122 -66.46 -0.07 -48.67
C ILE A 122 -67.86 0.24 -48.10
N ILE A 123 -67.98 0.46 -46.79
CA ILE A 123 -69.25 0.78 -46.13
C ILE A 123 -69.89 2.04 -46.76
N ASN A 124 -69.11 3.10 -46.94
CA ASN A 124 -69.59 4.34 -47.55
C ASN A 124 -70.08 4.10 -48.99
N SER A 125 -69.35 3.32 -49.79
CA SER A 125 -69.77 2.97 -51.15
C SER A 125 -71.07 2.16 -51.19
N PHE A 126 -71.30 1.28 -50.20
CA PHE A 126 -72.56 0.52 -50.08
C PHE A 126 -73.74 1.45 -49.79
N PHE A 127 -73.58 2.42 -48.90
CA PHE A 127 -74.63 3.40 -48.60
C PHE A 127 -74.94 4.33 -49.78
N VAL A 128 -73.92 4.76 -50.53
CA VAL A 128 -74.10 5.62 -51.71
C VAL A 128 -74.81 4.88 -52.85
N ASN A 129 -74.60 3.57 -53.01
CA ASN A 129 -75.20 2.76 -54.07
C ASN A 129 -76.61 2.21 -53.73
N GLN A 130 -77.15 2.47 -52.54
CA GLN A 130 -78.51 2.05 -52.12
C GLN A 130 -79.59 3.12 -52.29
N TYR A 131 -79.24 4.31 -52.80
CA TYR A 131 -80.16 5.39 -53.19
C TYR A 131 -80.03 5.67 -54.70
#